data_AF-A0A969KGE0-F1
#
_entry.id   AF-A0A969KGE0-F1
#
_cell.length_a   1.000
_cell.length_b   1.000
_cell.length_c   1.000
_cell.angle_alpha   90.00
_cell.angle_beta   90.00
_cell.angle_gamma   90.00
#
_symmetry.space_group_name_H-M   'P 1'
#
loop_
_entity.id
_entity.type
_entity.pdbx_description
1 polymer ?
#
loop_
_entity_poly.entity_id
_entity_poly.type
_entity_poly.pdbx_seq_one_letter_code
_entity_poly.pdbx_strand_id
1 'polypeptide(L)'
;MSRALETEITAVTVLSDRAVVTRHGTFAVSPEDQQWLIAPLPMTVAPDSIRVKGKGNVSVRFLAIATETIVTTESIDEKIAPIDQRIQQLKTEIQTVGDRLGTLQLQQNFITNLSEKSIERFAKNLASGRTDLDKTESLLNFVGTQHQDLSEQIQAQNEQTRQLTREVKALEQQKALLRNPTQKRHYALALTVEVSGTGEFSLDINYQVSKAGWVPRYDLAVNTDQKNLTLDYLADVSQSTGEDWHNADLTISTAQIQQGVIPPKLNPWYLNIHQPVERSRSFAKKSAAALRPAATPMPVMES
;
A
#
# COMPACT_ATOMS: atom_id res chain seq x y z
N MET A 1 -2.44 28.65 22.18
CA MET A 1 -3.06 27.90 21.06
C MET A 1 -2.07 26.86 20.55
N SER A 2 -2.51 25.85 19.79
CA SER A 2 -1.62 24.89 19.12
C SER A 2 -1.21 25.38 17.73
N ARG A 3 0.09 25.41 17.46
CA ARG A 3 0.67 25.83 16.18
C ARG A 3 1.32 24.64 15.47
N ALA A 4 0.95 24.39 14.21
CA ALA A 4 1.61 23.40 13.39
C ALA A 4 3.02 23.89 12.98
N LEU A 5 4.00 22.97 12.99
CA LEU A 5 5.37 23.25 12.55
C LEU A 5 5.80 22.26 11.48
N GLU A 6 6.40 22.77 10.42
CA GLU A 6 7.03 21.97 9.36
C GLU A 6 8.43 21.53 9.80
N THR A 7 8.78 20.28 9.52
CA THR A 7 10.10 19.69 9.83
C THR A 7 10.47 18.67 8.76
N GLU A 8 11.73 18.71 8.32
CA GLU A 8 12.28 17.86 7.27
C GLU A 8 13.20 16.79 7.88
N ILE A 9 13.34 15.64 7.23
CA ILE A 9 14.25 14.58 7.67
C ILE A 9 15.65 14.88 7.13
N THR A 10 16.59 15.17 8.02
CA THR A 10 17.95 15.57 7.64
C THR A 10 18.95 14.42 7.69
N ALA A 11 18.79 13.48 8.63
CA ALA A 11 19.70 12.35 8.79
C ALA A 11 18.97 11.08 9.25
N VAL A 12 19.41 9.93 8.76
CA VAL A 12 18.87 8.61 9.10
C VAL A 12 20.01 7.65 9.40
N THR A 13 20.05 7.10 10.61
CA THR A 13 20.96 6.00 10.96
C THR A 13 20.20 4.67 10.90
N VAL A 14 20.55 3.80 9.96
CA VAL A 14 19.92 2.48 9.79
C VAL A 14 20.69 1.44 10.62
N LEU A 15 19.99 0.72 11.49
CA LEU A 15 20.48 -0.43 12.25
C LEU A 15 19.93 -1.73 11.62
N SER A 16 20.23 -2.89 12.21
CA SER A 16 19.80 -4.18 11.64
C SER A 16 18.28 -4.41 11.67
N ASP A 17 17.54 -3.83 12.63
CA ASP A 17 16.10 -4.09 12.84
C ASP A 17 15.22 -2.82 12.88
N ARG A 18 15.83 -1.64 12.88
CA ARG A 18 15.19 -0.33 13.00
C ARG A 18 16.05 0.77 12.36
N ALA A 19 15.49 1.96 12.19
CA ALA A 19 16.27 3.16 11.93
C ALA A 19 16.05 4.22 13.01
N VAL A 20 17.03 5.09 13.19
CA VAL A 20 16.98 6.30 14.00
C VAL A 20 16.89 7.47 13.03
N VAL A 21 15.76 8.17 13.04
CA VAL A 21 15.47 9.30 12.15
C VAL A 21 15.67 10.59 12.93
N THR A 22 16.36 11.56 12.32
CA THR A 22 16.51 12.92 12.83
C THR A 22 15.79 13.88 11.90
N ARG A 23 14.81 14.61 12.45
CA ARG A 23 14.16 15.74 11.79
C ARG A 23 14.72 17.06 12.31
N HIS A 24 14.79 18.05 11.44
CA HIS A 24 15.13 19.42 11.76
C HIS A 24 14.03 20.39 11.30
N GLY A 25 13.88 21.50 12.00
CA GLY A 25 13.06 22.63 11.54
C GLY A 25 13.47 23.92 12.24
N THR A 26 13.54 25.01 11.50
CA THR A 26 13.88 26.35 12.03
C THR A 26 12.71 27.30 11.80
N PHE A 27 12.29 28.02 12.84
CA PHE A 27 11.10 28.86 12.80
C PHE A 27 11.20 30.01 13.81
N ALA A 28 10.45 31.09 13.54
CA ALA A 28 10.27 32.18 14.50
C ALA A 28 9.29 31.75 15.61
N VAL A 29 9.67 31.96 16.87
CA VAL A 29 8.87 31.71 18.07
C VAL A 29 8.42 33.02 18.72
N SER A 30 7.30 33.00 19.44
CA SER A 30 6.81 34.12 20.25
C SER A 30 6.36 33.65 21.64
N PRO A 31 6.21 34.56 22.63
CA PRO A 31 5.67 34.21 23.95
C PRO A 31 4.21 33.73 23.95
N GLU A 32 3.50 33.84 22.82
CA GLU A 32 2.13 33.34 22.65
C GLU A 32 2.09 31.85 22.25
N ASP A 33 3.23 31.30 21.80
CA ASP A 33 3.38 29.88 21.51
C ASP A 33 3.32 29.07 22.81
N GLN A 34 2.22 28.33 23.00
CA GLN A 34 1.99 27.45 24.16
C GLN A 34 2.15 25.97 23.82
N GLN A 35 1.86 25.60 22.57
CA GLN A 35 1.90 24.22 22.10
C GLN A 35 2.29 24.18 20.63
N TRP A 36 3.30 23.37 20.31
CA TRP A 36 3.68 23.06 18.95
C TRP A 36 3.20 21.65 18.58
N LEU A 37 2.76 21.50 17.33
CA LEU A 37 2.30 20.23 16.78
C LEU A 37 3.15 19.87 15.56
N ILE A 38 3.85 18.73 15.63
CA ILE A 38 4.63 18.19 14.51
C ILE A 38 3.92 16.93 13.99
N ALA A 39 3.49 16.98 12.74
CA ALA A 39 2.80 15.89 12.04
C ALA A 39 3.09 15.97 10.53
N PRO A 40 3.00 14.86 9.77
CA PRO A 40 2.73 13.51 10.23
C PRO A 40 4.00 12.76 10.66
N LEU A 41 3.90 11.95 11.71
CA LEU A 41 4.89 10.92 12.08
C LEU A 41 4.29 9.53 11.81
N PRO A 42 5.01 8.57 11.22
CA PRO A 42 4.43 7.29 10.83
C PRO A 42 4.08 6.41 12.04
N MET A 43 3.11 5.50 11.87
CA MET A 43 2.76 4.49 12.89
C MET A 43 3.91 3.51 13.23
N THR A 44 5.03 3.58 12.52
CA THR A 44 6.24 2.80 12.78
C THR A 44 7.15 3.43 13.84
N VAL A 45 6.94 4.70 14.22
CA VAL A 45 7.63 5.36 15.33
C VAL A 45 7.36 4.63 16.63
N ALA A 46 8.40 4.41 17.43
CA ALA A 46 8.26 4.02 18.84
C ALA A 46 8.10 5.30 19.70
N PRO A 47 6.93 5.61 20.29
CA PRO A 47 6.69 6.89 20.96
C PRO A 47 7.68 7.19 22.10
N ASP A 48 8.01 6.17 22.90
CA ASP A 48 8.95 6.30 24.03
C ASP A 48 10.40 6.64 23.63
N SER A 49 10.73 6.46 22.34
CA SER A 49 12.04 6.77 21.79
C SER A 49 12.22 8.24 21.40
N ILE A 50 11.14 9.02 21.32
CA ILE A 50 11.18 10.40 20.87
C ILE A 50 12.02 11.24 21.83
N ARG A 51 13.00 11.97 21.29
CA ARG A 51 13.87 12.91 22.01
C ARG A 51 13.87 14.21 21.25
N VAL A 52 13.58 15.29 21.96
CA VAL A 52 13.55 16.65 21.41
C VAL A 52 14.73 17.43 21.98
N LYS A 53 15.41 18.17 21.11
CA LYS A 53 16.38 19.20 21.46
C LYS A 53 16.02 20.46 20.69
N GLY A 54 16.49 21.61 21.16
CA GLY A 54 16.39 22.83 20.39
C GLY A 54 17.40 23.85 20.83
N LYS A 55 17.68 24.79 19.93
CA LYS A 55 18.68 25.84 20.11
C LYS A 55 18.20 27.07 19.36
N GLY A 56 18.30 28.23 19.99
CA GLY A 56 17.91 29.49 19.36
C GLY A 56 18.43 30.68 20.15
N ASN A 57 18.05 31.87 19.69
CA ASN A 57 18.40 33.12 20.36
C ASN A 57 17.47 33.42 21.56
N VAL A 58 16.45 32.58 21.76
CA VAL A 58 15.45 32.69 22.82
C VAL A 58 15.46 31.43 23.68
N SER A 59 15.31 31.59 25.00
CA SER A 59 15.11 30.47 25.91
C SER A 59 13.72 29.86 25.72
N VAL A 60 13.69 28.56 25.44
CA VAL A 60 12.47 27.75 25.31
C VAL A 60 12.54 26.59 26.30
N ARG A 61 11.51 26.43 27.12
CA ARG A 61 11.37 25.32 28.07
C ARG A 61 10.29 24.36 27.59
N PHE A 62 10.67 23.11 27.32
CA PHE A 62 9.71 22.03 27.04
C PHE A 62 9.07 21.58 28.36
N LEU A 63 7.75 21.76 28.49
CA LEU A 63 6.97 21.39 29.69
C LEU A 63 6.45 19.96 29.62
N ALA A 64 6.00 19.54 28.43
CA ALA A 64 5.49 18.20 28.16
C ALA A 64 5.78 17.79 26.72
N ILE A 65 5.97 16.49 26.53
CA ILE A 65 6.13 15.83 25.23
C ILE A 65 5.07 14.73 25.19
N ALA A 66 4.03 14.91 24.38
CA ALA A 66 2.94 13.95 24.22
C ALA A 66 2.86 13.48 22.77
N THR A 67 2.57 12.18 22.58
CA THR A 67 2.34 11.61 21.25
C THR A 67 0.87 11.22 21.13
N GLU A 68 0.16 11.87 20.23
CA GLU A 68 -1.26 11.63 19.99
C GLU A 68 -1.45 10.86 18.67
N THR A 69 -2.44 9.97 18.61
CA THR A 69 -2.77 9.27 17.37
C THR A 69 -3.82 10.07 16.60
N ILE A 70 -3.44 10.64 15.47
CA ILE A 70 -4.35 11.31 14.55
C ILE A 70 -4.79 10.31 13.47
N VAL A 71 -6.09 10.28 13.20
CA VAL A 71 -6.66 9.53 12.06
C VAL A 71 -7.04 10.54 11.00
N THR A 72 -6.13 10.77 10.05
CA THR A 72 -6.44 11.62 8.89
C THR A 72 -6.90 10.76 7.73
N THR A 73 -8.09 11.08 7.24
CA THR A 73 -8.45 10.76 5.86
C THR A 73 -7.61 11.68 4.97
N GLU A 74 -6.56 11.14 4.35
CA GLU A 74 -5.80 11.85 3.31
C GLU A 74 -6.79 12.41 2.28
N SER A 75 -6.56 13.61 1.75
CA SER A 75 -7.45 14.22 0.75
C SER A 75 -7.39 13.41 -0.55
N ILE A 76 -8.24 12.39 -0.61
CA ILE A 76 -8.43 11.51 -1.77
C ILE A 76 -8.75 12.34 -3.01
N ASP A 77 -9.39 13.50 -2.83
CA ASP A 77 -9.84 14.40 -3.89
C ASP A 77 -8.69 14.93 -4.77
N GLU A 78 -7.51 15.24 -4.22
CA GLU A 78 -6.36 15.68 -5.04
C GLU A 78 -5.85 14.58 -5.99
N LYS A 79 -5.90 13.32 -5.56
CA LYS A 79 -5.47 12.16 -6.36
C LYS A 79 -6.57 11.63 -7.28
N ILE A 80 -7.84 11.84 -6.93
CA ILE A 80 -9.00 11.46 -7.75
C ILE A 80 -9.33 12.51 -8.81
N ALA A 81 -9.17 13.81 -8.54
CA ALA A 81 -9.45 14.89 -9.48
C ALA A 81 -8.85 14.70 -10.90
N PRO A 82 -7.55 14.37 -11.07
CA PRO A 82 -6.99 14.14 -12.41
C PRO A 82 -7.55 12.87 -13.08
N ILE A 83 -7.86 11.82 -12.30
CA ILE A 83 -8.46 10.58 -12.81
C ILE A 83 -9.90 10.85 -13.29
N ASP A 84 -10.68 11.63 -12.53
CA ASP A 84 -12.03 12.02 -12.93
C ASP A 84 -12.05 12.93 -14.15
N GLN A 85 -11.13 13.90 -14.24
CA GLN A 85 -10.97 14.70 -15.46
C GLN A 85 -10.67 13.81 -16.67
N ARG A 86 -9.75 12.84 -16.55
CA ARG A 86 -9.43 11.91 -17.65
C ARG A 86 -10.63 11.03 -18.02
N ILE A 87 -11.38 10.51 -17.05
CA ILE A 87 -12.60 9.72 -17.29
C ILE A 87 -13.65 10.56 -18.06
N GLN A 88 -13.84 11.83 -17.70
CA GLN A 88 -14.80 12.71 -18.40
C GLN A 88 -14.35 13.07 -19.83
N GLN A 89 -13.05 13.29 -20.05
CA GLN A 89 -12.49 13.47 -21.39
C GLN A 89 -12.77 12.25 -22.27
N LEU A 90 -12.45 11.05 -21.78
CA LEU A 90 -12.67 9.80 -22.52
C LEU A 90 -14.15 9.52 -22.79
N LYS A 91 -15.05 9.83 -21.84
CA LYS A 91 -16.51 9.72 -22.05
C LYS A 91 -17.01 10.68 -23.13
N THR A 92 -16.45 11.89 -23.20
CA THR A 92 -16.72 12.86 -24.27
C THR A 92 -16.20 12.38 -25.64
N GLU A 93 -15.03 11.73 -25.66
CA GLU A 93 -14.47 11.12 -26.88
C GLU A 93 -15.33 9.94 -27.36
N ILE A 94 -15.75 9.04 -26.45
CA ILE A 94 -16.68 7.94 -26.75
C ILE A 94 -17.98 8.46 -27.35
N GLN A 95 -18.55 9.53 -26.78
CA GLN A 95 -19.75 10.16 -27.34
C GLN A 95 -19.50 10.69 -28.76
N THR A 96 -18.39 11.41 -28.98
CA THR A 96 -18.02 11.95 -30.30
C THR A 96 -17.84 10.85 -31.35
N VAL A 97 -17.24 9.71 -30.98
CA VAL A 97 -17.12 8.51 -31.82
C VAL A 97 -18.49 7.88 -32.07
N GLY A 98 -19.36 7.84 -31.06
CA GLY A 98 -20.74 7.35 -31.18
C GLY A 98 -21.59 8.16 -32.16
N ASP A 99 -21.51 9.50 -32.12
CA ASP A 99 -22.24 10.39 -33.03
C ASP A 99 -21.78 10.20 -34.50
N ARG A 100 -20.47 9.99 -34.71
CA ARG A 100 -19.91 9.64 -36.03
C ARG A 100 -20.38 8.27 -36.50
N LEU A 101 -20.37 7.27 -35.62
CA LEU A 101 -20.82 5.92 -35.91
C LEU A 101 -22.31 5.90 -36.29
N GLY A 102 -23.16 6.64 -35.57
CA GLY A 102 -24.57 6.81 -35.93
C GLY A 102 -24.76 7.47 -37.31
N THR A 103 -23.92 8.45 -37.65
CA THR A 103 -23.92 9.07 -38.99
C THR A 103 -23.56 8.07 -40.09
N LEU A 104 -22.50 7.27 -39.88
CA LEU A 104 -22.08 6.22 -40.82
C LEU A 104 -23.15 5.13 -40.99
N GLN A 105 -23.83 4.74 -39.90
CA GLN A 105 -24.94 3.79 -39.95
C GLN A 105 -26.15 4.34 -40.74
N LEU A 106 -26.47 5.63 -40.62
CA LEU A 106 -27.50 6.27 -41.44
C LEU A 106 -27.13 6.28 -42.93
N GLN A 107 -25.86 6.53 -43.27
CA GLN A 107 -25.35 6.45 -44.64
C GLN A 107 -25.41 5.01 -45.18
N GLN A 108 -24.98 4.02 -44.39
CA GLN A 108 -25.06 2.60 -44.77
C GLN A 108 -26.51 2.18 -45.03
N ASN A 109 -27.42 2.52 -44.11
CA ASN A 109 -28.86 2.26 -44.26
C ASN A 109 -29.43 2.94 -45.51
N PHE A 110 -29.01 4.16 -45.84
CA PHE A 110 -29.43 4.84 -47.08
C PHE A 110 -28.94 4.11 -48.33
N ILE A 111 -27.68 3.68 -48.37
CA ILE A 111 -27.12 2.92 -49.51
C ILE A 111 -27.81 1.55 -49.66
N THR A 112 -28.09 0.85 -48.56
CA THR A 112 -28.85 -0.42 -48.58
C THR A 112 -30.25 -0.20 -49.15
N ASN A 113 -31.01 0.78 -48.64
CA ASN A 113 -32.35 1.14 -49.15
C ASN A 113 -32.33 1.58 -50.62
N LEU A 114 -31.27 2.26 -51.06
CA LEU A 114 -31.07 2.65 -52.46
C LEU A 114 -30.83 1.41 -53.33
N SER A 115 -30.04 0.45 -52.86
CA SER A 115 -29.75 -0.79 -53.58
C SER A 115 -31.01 -1.63 -53.80
N GLU A 116 -31.81 -1.86 -52.75
CA GLU A 116 -33.07 -2.62 -52.81
C GLU A 116 -34.04 -2.03 -53.84
N LYS A 117 -34.31 -0.72 -53.73
CA LYS A 117 -35.21 0.01 -54.65
C LYS A 117 -34.67 0.06 -56.08
N SER A 118 -33.36 0.00 -56.27
CA SER A 118 -32.72 -0.04 -57.59
C SER A 118 -32.85 -1.43 -58.22
N ILE A 119 -32.69 -2.49 -57.43
CA ILE A 119 -32.89 -3.89 -57.87
C ILE A 119 -34.35 -4.13 -58.28
N GLU A 120 -35.33 -3.65 -57.50
CA GLU A 120 -36.76 -3.73 -57.85
C GLU A 120 -37.06 -3.02 -59.18
N ARG A 121 -36.52 -1.82 -59.37
CA ARG A 121 -36.69 -1.03 -60.61
C ARG A 121 -36.00 -1.69 -61.80
N PHE A 122 -34.81 -2.26 -61.59
CA PHE A 122 -34.08 -2.99 -62.63
C PHE A 122 -34.87 -4.23 -63.08
N ALA A 123 -35.36 -5.05 -62.15
CA ALA A 123 -36.19 -6.22 -62.49
C ALA A 123 -37.44 -5.85 -63.30
N LYS A 124 -38.10 -4.72 -62.96
CA LYS A 124 -39.26 -4.21 -63.69
C LYS A 124 -38.92 -3.65 -65.08
N ASN A 125 -37.75 -3.02 -65.25
CA ASN A 125 -37.28 -2.51 -66.54
C ASN A 125 -36.80 -3.65 -67.47
N LEU A 126 -36.16 -4.68 -66.90
CA LEU A 126 -35.80 -5.92 -67.60
C LEU A 126 -37.04 -6.62 -68.16
N ALA A 127 -38.09 -6.77 -67.34
CA ALA A 127 -39.37 -7.36 -67.74
C ALA A 127 -40.16 -6.53 -68.78
N SER A 128 -39.79 -5.26 -69.01
CA SER A 128 -40.42 -4.37 -70.00
C SER A 128 -39.51 -4.03 -71.20
N GLY A 129 -38.39 -4.74 -71.37
CA GLY A 129 -37.52 -4.64 -72.55
C GLY A 129 -36.77 -3.32 -72.69
N ARG A 130 -36.63 -2.55 -71.61
CA ARG A 130 -35.91 -1.26 -71.59
C ARG A 130 -34.65 -1.38 -70.74
N THR A 131 -33.57 -1.87 -71.33
CA THR A 131 -32.29 -2.09 -70.66
C THR A 131 -31.21 -1.11 -71.09
N ASP A 132 -30.55 -0.53 -70.08
CA ASP A 132 -29.33 0.27 -70.20
C ASP A 132 -28.32 -0.36 -69.23
N LEU A 133 -27.60 -1.37 -69.72
CA LEU A 133 -26.83 -2.31 -68.88
C LEU A 133 -25.62 -1.61 -68.23
N ASP A 134 -24.89 -0.80 -68.98
CA ASP A 134 -23.70 -0.07 -68.54
C ASP A 134 -23.99 0.85 -67.34
N LYS A 135 -25.15 1.50 -67.33
CA LYS A 135 -25.62 2.33 -66.19
C LYS A 135 -25.98 1.49 -64.97
N THR A 136 -26.42 0.26 -65.17
CA THR A 136 -26.75 -0.67 -64.07
C THR A 136 -25.48 -1.20 -63.42
N GLU A 137 -24.51 -1.64 -64.23
CA GLU A 137 -23.19 -2.08 -63.74
C GLU A 137 -22.49 -0.95 -62.96
N SER A 138 -22.49 0.27 -63.51
CA SER A 138 -21.94 1.45 -62.83
C SER A 138 -22.58 1.71 -61.46
N LEU A 139 -23.91 1.56 -61.35
CA LEU A 139 -24.63 1.74 -60.09
C LEU A 139 -24.33 0.63 -59.07
N LEU A 140 -24.26 -0.64 -59.51
CA LEU A 140 -23.92 -1.77 -58.65
C LEU A 140 -22.49 -1.66 -58.11
N ASN A 141 -21.53 -1.28 -58.96
CA ASN A 141 -20.15 -1.04 -58.56
C ASN A 141 -20.03 0.14 -57.58
N PHE A 142 -20.78 1.23 -57.80
CA PHE A 142 -20.86 2.34 -56.85
C PHE A 142 -21.40 1.91 -55.49
N VAL A 143 -22.55 1.22 -55.46
CA VAL A 143 -23.17 0.71 -54.22
C VAL A 143 -22.25 -0.25 -53.48
N GLY A 144 -21.62 -1.21 -54.18
CA GLY A 144 -20.68 -2.16 -53.59
C GLY A 144 -19.46 -1.47 -52.95
N THR A 145 -18.85 -0.53 -53.68
CA THR A 145 -17.69 0.23 -53.20
C THR A 145 -18.05 1.09 -51.98
N GLN A 146 -19.18 1.80 -52.02
CA GLN A 146 -19.65 2.61 -50.90
C GLN A 146 -20.05 1.77 -49.68
N HIS A 147 -20.67 0.61 -49.88
CA HIS A 147 -20.99 -0.30 -48.78
C HIS A 147 -19.71 -0.85 -48.11
N GLN A 148 -18.69 -1.19 -48.89
CA GLN A 148 -17.41 -1.65 -48.34
C GLN A 148 -16.71 -0.55 -47.53
N ASP A 149 -16.53 0.64 -48.11
CA ASP A 149 -15.90 1.79 -47.44
C ASP A 149 -16.62 2.16 -46.12
N LEU A 150 -17.95 2.26 -46.14
CA LEU A 150 -18.74 2.50 -44.93
C LEU A 150 -18.60 1.37 -43.90
N SER A 151 -18.51 0.11 -44.33
CA SER A 151 -18.30 -1.02 -43.42
C SER A 151 -16.93 -0.98 -42.75
N GLU A 152 -15.88 -0.64 -43.51
CA GLU A 152 -14.51 -0.48 -42.98
C GLU A 152 -14.43 0.68 -41.97
N GLN A 153 -15.04 1.83 -42.29
CA GLN A 153 -15.13 2.97 -41.38
C GLN A 153 -15.93 2.65 -40.11
N ILE A 154 -17.07 1.96 -40.22
CA ILE A 154 -17.88 1.53 -39.07
C ILE A 154 -17.08 0.55 -38.19
N GLN A 155 -16.32 -0.38 -38.79
CA GLN A 155 -15.46 -1.30 -38.04
C GLN A 155 -14.36 -0.55 -37.27
N ALA A 156 -13.71 0.43 -37.91
CA ALA A 156 -12.69 1.26 -37.28
C ALA A 156 -13.24 2.07 -36.09
N GLN A 157 -14.39 2.74 -36.24
CA GLN A 157 -15.03 3.48 -35.15
C GLN A 157 -15.44 2.55 -33.99
N ASN A 158 -15.97 1.35 -34.29
CA ASN A 158 -16.30 0.36 -33.26
C ASN A 158 -15.08 -0.10 -32.45
N GLU A 159 -13.93 -0.31 -33.10
CA GLU A 159 -12.70 -0.69 -32.41
C GLU A 159 -12.15 0.47 -31.55
N GLN A 160 -12.20 1.71 -32.04
CA GLN A 160 -11.88 2.89 -31.23
C GLN A 160 -12.80 3.00 -29.99
N THR A 161 -14.12 2.81 -30.15
CA THR A 161 -15.06 2.78 -29.00
C THR A 161 -14.69 1.71 -27.98
N ARG A 162 -14.30 0.50 -28.44
CA ARG A 162 -13.88 -0.60 -27.55
C ARG A 162 -12.61 -0.25 -26.79
N GLN A 163 -11.64 0.40 -27.42
CA GLN A 163 -10.38 0.81 -26.79
C GLN A 163 -10.61 1.88 -25.73
N LEU A 164 -11.33 2.96 -26.05
CA LEU A 164 -11.67 4.03 -25.10
C LEU A 164 -12.48 3.49 -23.92
N THR A 165 -13.43 2.59 -24.17
CA THR A 165 -14.24 1.95 -23.11
C THR A 165 -13.38 1.10 -22.16
N ARG A 166 -12.33 0.42 -22.67
CA ARG A 166 -11.37 -0.30 -21.82
C ARG A 166 -10.53 0.65 -20.96
N GLU A 167 -10.09 1.79 -21.51
CA GLU A 167 -9.34 2.81 -20.77
C GLU A 167 -10.19 3.41 -19.64
N VAL A 168 -11.44 3.81 -19.93
CA VAL A 168 -12.40 4.27 -18.91
C VAL A 168 -12.57 3.24 -17.81
N LYS A 169 -12.78 1.96 -18.15
CA LYS A 169 -12.96 0.89 -17.16
C LYS A 169 -11.71 0.68 -16.30
N ALA A 170 -10.52 0.78 -16.87
CA ALA A 170 -9.26 0.67 -16.13
C ALA A 170 -9.09 1.83 -15.14
N LEU A 171 -9.38 3.06 -15.56
CA LEU A 171 -9.35 4.25 -14.70
C LEU A 171 -10.42 4.21 -13.60
N GLU A 172 -11.63 3.71 -13.89
CA GLU A 172 -12.67 3.51 -12.89
C GLU A 172 -12.28 2.45 -11.84
N GLN A 173 -11.56 1.40 -12.25
CA GLN A 173 -10.96 0.41 -11.32
C GLN A 173 -9.85 1.03 -10.47
N GLN A 174 -8.93 1.80 -11.07
CA GLN A 174 -7.88 2.53 -10.34
C GLN A 174 -8.49 3.51 -9.34
N LYS A 175 -9.52 4.27 -9.75
CA LYS A 175 -10.29 5.13 -8.87
C LYS A 175 -10.90 4.35 -7.71
N ALA A 176 -11.52 3.20 -7.94
CA ALA A 176 -12.11 2.38 -6.89
C ALA A 176 -11.07 1.89 -5.86
N LEU A 177 -9.87 1.51 -6.30
CA LEU A 177 -8.76 1.15 -5.40
C LEU A 177 -8.32 2.31 -4.50
N LEU A 178 -8.24 3.53 -5.06
CA LEU A 178 -7.93 4.75 -4.31
C LEU A 178 -9.09 5.22 -3.41
N ARG A 179 -10.33 4.91 -3.77
CA ARG A 179 -11.54 5.33 -3.05
C ARG A 179 -11.85 4.47 -1.83
N ASN A 180 -11.17 3.32 -1.66
CA ASN A 180 -11.14 2.64 -0.36
C ASN A 180 -10.41 3.56 0.62
N PRO A 181 -11.10 4.14 1.63
CA PRO A 181 -10.49 5.10 2.54
C PRO A 181 -9.55 4.35 3.47
N THR A 182 -8.30 4.21 3.03
CA THR A 182 -7.21 3.70 3.86
C THR A 182 -6.96 4.76 4.92
N GLN A 183 -7.65 4.64 6.06
CA GLN A 183 -7.52 5.55 7.18
C GLN A 183 -6.04 5.60 7.60
N LYS A 184 -5.32 6.64 7.15
CA LYS A 184 -3.91 6.82 7.47
C LYS A 184 -3.80 7.38 8.88
N ARG A 185 -3.87 6.45 9.83
CA ARG A 185 -3.42 6.67 11.19
C ARG A 185 -1.96 7.11 11.13
N HIS A 186 -1.64 8.17 11.85
CA HIS A 186 -0.30 8.66 12.04
C HIS A 186 -0.20 9.26 13.45
N TYR A 187 1.02 9.37 13.95
CA TYR A 187 1.26 10.08 15.20
C TYR A 187 1.45 11.57 14.94
N ALA A 188 1.04 12.39 15.90
CA ALA A 188 1.42 13.79 15.99
C ALA A 188 2.11 14.02 17.33
N LEU A 189 3.21 14.77 17.29
CA LEU A 189 3.99 15.14 18.47
C LEU A 189 3.50 16.50 18.96
N ALA A 190 2.84 16.49 20.12
CA ALA A 190 2.43 17.68 20.83
C ALA A 190 3.51 18.08 21.86
N LEU A 191 4.14 19.22 21.64
CA LEU A 191 5.14 19.80 22.54
C LEU A 191 4.52 21.00 23.25
N THR A 192 4.29 20.89 24.55
CA THR A 192 3.91 22.04 25.37
C THR A 192 5.17 22.83 25.72
N VAL A 193 5.17 24.12 25.40
CA VAL A 193 6.35 24.99 25.49
C VAL A 193 6.07 26.27 26.26
N GLU A 194 7.12 26.81 26.86
CA GLU A 194 7.16 28.15 27.43
C GLU A 194 8.33 28.91 26.80
N VAL A 195 8.04 30.04 26.17
CA VAL A 195 9.00 30.82 25.38
C VAL A 195 9.22 32.18 26.04
N SER A 196 10.48 32.54 26.34
CA SER A 196 10.80 33.75 27.11
C SER A 196 10.85 35.06 26.29
N GLY A 197 10.63 35.01 24.97
CA GLY A 197 10.75 36.17 24.08
C GLY A 197 10.41 35.84 22.61
N THR A 198 10.67 36.77 21.71
CA THR A 198 10.48 36.57 20.26
C THR A 198 11.82 36.42 19.56
N GLY A 199 11.95 35.45 18.65
CA GLY A 199 13.18 35.24 17.90
C GLY A 199 13.20 33.92 17.13
N GLU A 200 14.35 33.57 16.57
CA GLU A 200 14.54 32.33 15.83
C GLU A 200 14.91 31.15 16.75
N PHE A 201 14.32 29.99 16.48
CA PHE A 201 14.56 28.74 17.18
C PHE A 201 14.64 27.57 16.20
N SER A 202 15.66 26.74 16.36
CA SER A 202 15.85 25.49 15.62
C SER A 202 15.51 24.30 16.54
N LEU A 203 14.75 23.36 16.02
CA LEU A 203 14.25 22.17 16.71
C LEU A 203 14.80 20.90 16.05
N ASP A 204 15.47 20.06 16.85
CA ASP A 204 15.92 18.73 16.45
C ASP A 204 15.04 17.67 17.12
N ILE A 205 14.44 16.79 16.33
CA ILE A 205 13.61 15.69 16.82
C ILE A 205 14.24 14.37 16.38
N ASN A 206 14.62 13.53 17.34
CA ASN A 206 15.21 12.22 17.08
C ASN A 206 14.28 11.12 17.60
N TYR A 207 14.00 10.09 16.78
CA TYR A 207 13.12 8.98 17.14
C TYR A 207 13.50 7.69 16.40
N GLN A 208 13.09 6.55 16.95
CA GLN A 208 13.25 5.24 16.34
C GLN A 208 12.01 4.86 15.53
N VAL A 209 12.22 4.37 14.31
CA VAL A 209 11.20 3.76 13.45
C VAL A 209 11.48 2.28 13.22
N SER A 210 10.44 1.48 13.36
CA SER A 210 10.40 0.06 12.96
C SER A 210 10.21 -0.09 11.45
N LYS A 211 10.44 -1.29 10.91
CA LYS A 211 10.35 -1.59 9.46
C LYS A 211 11.34 -0.83 8.59
N ALA A 212 12.54 -0.58 9.13
CA ALA A 212 13.73 -0.32 8.35
C ALA A 212 14.86 -1.20 8.89
N GLY A 213 15.74 -1.66 8.01
CA GLY A 213 16.86 -2.51 8.40
C GLY A 213 17.82 -2.68 7.25
N TRP A 214 19.07 -2.98 7.56
CA TRP A 214 20.10 -3.26 6.54
C TRP A 214 20.74 -4.63 6.77
N VAL A 215 21.22 -5.24 5.69
CA VAL A 215 21.90 -6.54 5.70
C VAL A 215 23.25 -6.40 4.97
N PRO A 216 24.36 -6.91 5.52
CA PRO A 216 25.64 -6.91 4.83
C PRO A 216 25.62 -7.84 3.62
N ARG A 217 26.21 -7.39 2.51
CA ARG A 217 26.58 -8.20 1.36
C ARG A 217 28.09 -8.07 1.14
N TYR A 218 28.72 -9.17 0.77
CA TYR A 218 30.16 -9.23 0.51
C TYR A 218 30.37 -9.75 -0.90
N ASP A 219 31.14 -9.02 -1.72
CA ASP A 219 31.61 -9.51 -3.01
C ASP A 219 33.12 -9.78 -2.93
N LEU A 220 33.55 -10.92 -3.48
CA LEU A 220 34.92 -11.42 -3.38
C LEU A 220 35.48 -11.65 -4.79
N ALA A 221 36.39 -10.79 -5.21
CA ALA A 221 37.12 -10.95 -6.46
C ALA A 221 38.55 -11.45 -6.21
N VAL A 222 38.87 -12.64 -6.70
CA VAL A 222 40.21 -13.23 -6.66
C VAL A 222 40.85 -13.09 -8.03
N ASN A 223 42.04 -12.52 -8.12
CA ASN A 223 42.88 -12.61 -9.31
C ASN A 223 44.17 -13.37 -8.96
N THR A 224 44.23 -14.61 -9.47
CA THR A 224 45.28 -15.58 -9.16
C THR A 224 46.63 -15.22 -9.78
N ASP A 225 46.64 -14.55 -10.93
CA ASP A 225 47.86 -14.15 -11.64
C ASP A 225 48.59 -13.02 -10.88
N GLN A 226 47.84 -12.06 -10.36
CA GLN A 226 48.36 -10.95 -9.56
C GLN A 226 48.47 -11.26 -8.06
N LYS A 227 47.94 -12.41 -7.61
CA LYS A 227 47.87 -12.84 -6.20
C LYS A 227 47.19 -11.82 -5.28
N ASN A 228 46.18 -11.12 -5.79
CA ASN A 228 45.38 -10.16 -5.06
C ASN A 228 43.95 -10.68 -4.81
N LEU A 229 43.38 -10.19 -3.70
CA LEU A 229 42.01 -10.42 -3.27
C LEU A 229 41.38 -9.07 -3.02
N THR A 230 40.29 -8.76 -3.73
CA THR A 230 39.44 -7.62 -3.44
C THR A 230 38.20 -8.13 -2.69
N LEU A 231 37.86 -7.46 -1.59
CA LEU A 231 36.65 -7.68 -0.82
C LEU A 231 35.84 -6.38 -0.84
N ASP A 232 34.76 -6.37 -1.61
CA ASP A 232 33.81 -5.28 -1.64
C ASP A 232 32.76 -5.48 -0.55
N TYR A 233 32.59 -4.46 0.29
CA TYR A 233 31.62 -4.48 1.38
C TYR A 233 30.40 -3.62 1.02
N LEU A 234 29.28 -4.29 0.80
CA LEU A 234 28.01 -3.71 0.37
C LEU A 234 26.98 -3.84 1.49
N ALA A 235 25.94 -3.01 1.42
CA ALA A 235 24.82 -3.06 2.36
C ALA A 235 23.50 -2.92 1.62
N ASP A 236 22.64 -3.93 1.70
CA ASP A 236 21.27 -3.84 1.23
C ASP A 236 20.43 -3.15 2.31
N VAL A 237 20.01 -1.92 2.06
CA VAL A 237 19.10 -1.16 2.94
C VAL A 237 17.66 -1.40 2.49
N SER A 238 16.80 -1.76 3.44
CA SER A 238 15.36 -1.93 3.23
C SER A 238 14.58 -0.98 4.14
N GLN A 239 13.53 -0.35 3.58
CA GLN A 239 12.69 0.60 4.29
C GLN A 239 11.23 0.39 3.91
N SER A 240 10.36 0.47 4.90
CA SER A 240 8.91 0.45 4.79
C SER A 240 8.30 1.20 5.99
N THR A 241 8.97 2.29 6.39
CA THR A 241 8.57 3.09 7.56
C THR A 241 7.35 3.96 7.25
N GLY A 242 7.14 4.31 5.99
CA GLY A 242 6.10 5.24 5.53
C GLY A 242 6.54 6.71 5.54
N GLU A 243 7.82 6.98 5.81
CA GLU A 243 8.46 8.29 5.66
C GLU A 243 9.24 8.38 4.36
N ASP A 244 9.43 9.61 3.90
CA ASP A 244 10.32 9.93 2.80
C ASP A 244 11.72 10.28 3.34
N TRP A 245 12.75 9.63 2.80
CA TRP A 245 14.17 9.86 3.14
C TRP A 245 14.97 10.45 1.96
N HIS A 246 14.31 10.99 0.92
CA HIS A 246 14.99 11.72 -0.14
C HIS A 246 15.84 12.87 0.44
N ASN A 247 17.09 12.97 -0.01
CA ASN A 247 18.10 13.96 0.40
C ASN A 247 18.54 13.90 1.88
N ALA A 248 18.20 12.86 2.64
CA ALA A 248 18.68 12.68 4.01
C ALA A 248 20.07 12.00 4.06
N ASP A 249 20.93 12.44 4.99
CA ASP A 249 22.23 11.80 5.24
C ASP A 249 22.04 10.41 5.83
N LEU A 250 22.32 9.37 5.04
CA LEU A 250 22.14 7.97 5.45
C LEU A 250 23.43 7.37 6.03
N THR A 251 23.39 7.02 7.31
CA THR A 251 24.48 6.34 8.02
C THR A 251 24.08 4.89 8.31
N ILE A 252 24.98 3.94 8.07
CA ILE A 252 24.76 2.52 8.37
C ILE A 252 25.49 2.15 9.66
N SER A 253 24.78 1.56 10.61
CA SER A 253 25.32 1.18 11.92
C SER A 253 25.30 -0.33 12.12
N THR A 254 26.48 -0.89 12.40
CA THR A 254 26.70 -2.28 12.85
C THR A 254 26.40 -2.49 14.33
N ALA A 255 25.95 -1.46 15.05
CA ALA A 255 25.67 -1.54 16.48
C ALA A 255 24.46 -2.44 16.78
N GLN A 256 24.74 -3.71 17.08
CA GLN A 256 23.79 -4.59 17.76
C GLN A 256 23.67 -4.16 19.23
N ILE A 257 22.87 -3.11 19.48
CA ILE A 257 22.41 -2.79 20.82
C ILE A 257 21.39 -3.87 21.20
N GLN A 258 21.87 -5.00 21.70
CA GLN A 258 21.01 -5.95 22.41
C GLN A 258 20.34 -5.18 23.54
N GLN A 259 19.01 -5.03 23.45
CA GLN A 259 18.21 -4.47 24.53
C GLN A 259 18.57 -5.22 25.81
N GLY A 260 18.83 -4.45 26.88
CA GLY A 260 19.72 -4.83 27.96
C GLY A 260 19.55 -6.27 28.44
N VAL A 261 20.69 -6.94 28.68
CA VAL A 261 20.76 -8.29 29.26
C VAL A 261 19.88 -8.33 30.51
N ILE A 262 18.65 -8.85 30.37
CA ILE A 262 17.87 -9.31 31.51
C ILE A 262 18.61 -10.56 31.97
N PRO A 263 19.32 -10.54 33.12
CA PRO A 263 20.05 -11.71 33.56
C PRO A 263 19.04 -12.86 33.72
N PRO A 264 19.29 -14.04 33.14
CA PRO A 264 18.36 -15.15 33.24
C PRO A 264 18.16 -15.48 34.72
N LYS A 265 16.90 -15.73 35.12
CA LYS A 265 16.59 -16.14 36.50
C LYS A 265 17.34 -17.45 36.78
N LEU A 266 18.38 -17.37 37.61
CA LEU A 266 19.13 -18.53 38.07
C LEU A 266 18.21 -19.41 38.90
N ASN A 267 17.93 -20.63 38.42
CA ASN A 267 17.24 -21.63 39.22
C ASN A 267 18.23 -22.16 40.28
N PRO A 268 17.92 -22.07 41.59
CA PRO A 268 18.80 -22.57 42.63
C PRO A 268 18.97 -24.08 42.53
N TRP A 269 20.22 -24.55 42.58
CA TRP A 269 20.51 -25.98 42.62
C TRP A 269 20.47 -26.47 44.07
N TYR A 270 19.40 -27.19 44.42
CA TYR A 270 19.25 -27.82 45.73
C TYR A 270 20.02 -29.15 45.76
N LEU A 271 21.18 -29.17 46.41
CA LEU A 271 21.81 -30.43 46.83
C LEU A 271 20.95 -31.08 47.92
N ASN A 272 20.52 -32.31 47.69
CA ASN A 272 19.95 -33.17 48.72
C ASN A 272 20.90 -34.37 48.95
N ILE A 273 21.04 -34.77 50.21
CA ILE A 273 21.88 -35.91 50.58
C ILE A 273 21.09 -37.18 50.24
N HIS A 274 21.67 -38.07 49.44
CA HIS A 274 21.01 -39.32 49.03
C HIS A 274 20.74 -40.22 50.26
N GLN A 275 19.51 -40.22 50.77
CA GLN A 275 19.06 -41.16 51.80
C GLN A 275 18.92 -42.56 51.17
N PRO A 276 19.66 -43.58 51.65
CA PRO A 276 19.49 -44.94 51.17
C PRO A 276 18.10 -45.45 51.53
N VAL A 277 17.35 -45.94 50.54
CA VAL A 277 16.06 -46.59 50.79
C VAL A 277 16.32 -47.87 51.60
N GLU A 278 15.81 -47.91 52.84
CA GLU A 278 15.87 -49.12 53.65
C GLU A 278 15.13 -50.26 52.95
N ARG A 279 15.87 -51.28 52.52
CA ARG A 279 15.30 -52.50 51.98
C ARG A 279 14.59 -53.26 53.10
N SER A 280 13.29 -53.08 53.23
CA SER A 280 12.46 -53.85 54.15
C SER A 280 12.65 -55.35 53.87
N ARG A 281 13.13 -56.08 54.89
CA ARG A 281 13.32 -57.53 54.79
C ARG A 281 11.96 -58.21 54.82
N SER A 282 11.44 -58.57 53.66
CA SER A 282 10.21 -59.35 53.51
C SER A 282 10.33 -60.72 54.17
N PHE A 283 9.70 -60.90 55.33
CA PHE A 283 9.45 -62.24 55.87
C PHE A 283 8.35 -62.93 55.06
N ALA A 284 8.61 -64.15 54.61
CA ALA A 284 7.77 -64.83 53.64
C ALA A 284 6.58 -65.57 54.28
N LYS A 285 5.37 -65.27 53.76
CA LYS A 285 4.19 -66.14 53.61
C LYS A 285 3.69 -66.95 54.82
N LYS A 286 2.38 -66.83 55.06
CA LYS A 286 1.46 -67.93 54.71
C LYS A 286 0.05 -67.43 54.40
N SER A 287 -0.52 -67.96 53.31
CA SER A 287 -1.89 -67.75 52.87
C SER A 287 -2.78 -68.91 53.31
N ALA A 288 -3.88 -68.61 53.98
CA ALA A 288 -5.05 -69.48 54.15
C ALA A 288 -6.24 -68.61 54.58
N ALA A 289 -7.50 -68.87 54.23
CA ALA A 289 -8.09 -69.65 53.12
C ALA A 289 -9.60 -69.34 53.09
N ALA A 290 -10.23 -69.35 51.91
CA ALA A 290 -11.70 -69.26 51.71
C ALA A 290 -12.37 -67.95 52.21
N LEU A 291 -13.61 -67.58 51.88
CA LEU A 291 -14.72 -68.21 51.13
C LEU A 291 -15.53 -67.05 50.48
N ARG A 292 -15.61 -66.91 49.15
CA ARG A 292 -16.77 -67.20 48.25
C ARG A 292 -18.01 -66.26 48.42
N PRO A 293 -18.95 -66.17 47.42
CA PRO A 293 -19.23 -64.87 46.80
C PRO A 293 -20.65 -64.29 46.99
N ALA A 294 -20.94 -63.24 46.22
CA ALA A 294 -22.05 -62.28 46.30
C ALA A 294 -23.49 -62.82 46.42
N ALA A 295 -24.35 -61.97 47.01
CA ALA A 295 -25.80 -62.06 46.97
C ALA A 295 -26.45 -60.70 46.65
N THR A 296 -27.20 -60.65 45.55
CA THR A 296 -28.34 -59.75 45.28
C THR A 296 -29.64 -60.55 45.55
N PRO A 297 -30.87 -59.98 45.70
CA PRO A 297 -31.40 -58.78 45.02
C PRO A 297 -32.41 -57.89 45.82
N MET A 298 -33.06 -56.97 45.06
CA MET A 298 -34.31 -56.19 45.22
C MET A 298 -35.26 -56.39 46.45
N PRO A 299 -35.98 -55.32 46.86
CA PRO A 299 -37.42 -55.16 46.54
C PRO A 299 -37.85 -53.68 46.22
N VAL A 300 -39.13 -53.29 45.99
CA VAL A 300 -40.19 -53.70 45.01
C VAL A 300 -41.47 -52.81 45.15
N MET A 301 -42.22 -52.55 44.05
CA MET A 301 -43.62 -52.01 43.95
C MET A 301 -43.92 -50.53 44.32
N GLU A 302 -44.50 -49.72 43.40
CA GLU A 302 -45.93 -49.54 42.98
C GLU A 302 -46.74 -48.54 43.84
N SER A 303 -47.12 -47.43 43.21
CA SER A 303 -48.46 -46.81 43.20
C SER A 303 -48.54 -45.82 42.03
#